data_AF-A0A935DL42-F1
#
_entry.id   AF-A0A935DL42-F1
#
_cell.length_a   1.000
_cell.length_b   1.000
_cell.length_c   1.000
_cell.angle_alpha   90.00
_cell.angle_beta   90.00
_cell.angle_gamma   90.00
#
_symmetry.space_group_name_H-M   'P 1'
#
loop_
_entity.id
_entity.type
_entity.pdbx_description
1 polymer ?
#
loop_
_entity_poly.entity_id
_entity_poly.type
_entity_poly.pdbx_seq_one_letter_code
_entity_poly.pdbx_strand_id
1 'polypeptide(L)'
;MLDYAGIWLLKKMDLKPEDGGMVVPFVMPGELSPLDDVVEALFMAGYIQPDKKQQRYQITPAGFAYIGELIDEAQGLIDEYDEFEVEEVISRLRAARLDVLRARFLWEWYTGELDDLALFQERRGIQPVERLWAYYLVSDDFYRALAADLEVAN
;
A
#
# COMPACT_ATOMS: atom_id res chain seq x y z
N MET A 1 2.04 -12.29 6.54
CA MET A 1 1.77 -10.84 6.44
C MET A 1 1.83 -10.50 4.97
N LEU A 2 0.85 -9.77 4.44
CA LEU A 2 0.89 -9.33 3.05
C LEU A 2 2.02 -8.33 2.83
N ASP A 3 2.52 -8.26 1.61
CA ASP A 3 3.37 -7.17 1.19
C ASP A 3 2.57 -5.86 1.04
N TYR A 4 3.29 -4.76 0.86
CA TYR A 4 2.69 -3.44 0.71
C TYR A 4 1.85 -3.32 -0.57
N ALA A 5 2.22 -4.04 -1.63
CA ALA A 5 1.43 -4.10 -2.86
C ALA A 5 0.03 -4.70 -2.61
N GLY A 6 -0.05 -5.78 -1.83
CA GLY A 6 -1.32 -6.40 -1.44
C GLY A 6 -2.19 -5.48 -0.58
N ILE A 7 -1.60 -4.78 0.39
CA ILE A 7 -2.33 -3.78 1.20
C ILE A 7 -2.84 -2.63 0.34
N TRP A 8 -1.99 -2.11 -0.54
CA TRP A 8 -2.36 -1.04 -1.47
C TRP A 8 -3.50 -1.47 -2.39
N LEU A 9 -3.42 -2.69 -2.95
CA LEU A 9 -4.44 -3.23 -3.85
C LEU A 9 -5.77 -3.45 -3.14
N LEU A 10 -5.76 -3.92 -1.89
CA LEU A 10 -6.97 -4.07 -1.09
C LEU A 10 -7.70 -2.74 -0.89
N LYS A 11 -6.98 -1.64 -0.60
CA LYS A 11 -7.60 -0.29 -0.53
C LYS A 11 -8.25 0.07 -1.86
N LYS A 12 -7.55 -0.13 -2.97
CA LYS A 12 -8.11 0.20 -4.29
C LYS A 12 -9.34 -0.66 -4.62
N MET A 13 -9.38 -1.92 -4.20
CA MET A 13 -10.55 -2.77 -4.39
C MET A 13 -11.75 -2.40 -3.50
N ASP A 14 -11.51 -1.79 -2.34
CA ASP A 14 -12.54 -1.36 -1.38
C ASP A 14 -13.24 -0.06 -1.83
N LEU A 15 -12.45 0.86 -2.40
CA LEU A 15 -12.94 2.14 -2.89
C LEU A 15 -13.82 1.99 -4.14
N LYS A 16 -14.75 2.94 -4.30
CA LYS A 16 -15.49 3.07 -5.56
C LYS A 16 -14.60 3.68 -6.65
N PRO A 17 -14.88 3.42 -7.94
CA PRO A 17 -14.09 4.02 -9.04
C PRO A 17 -14.04 5.55 -9.01
N GLU A 18 -15.12 6.21 -8.58
CA GLU A 18 -15.20 7.67 -8.43
C GLU A 18 -14.27 8.22 -7.33
N ASP A 19 -13.91 7.38 -6.36
CA ASP A 19 -13.00 7.69 -5.26
C ASP A 19 -11.57 7.13 -5.52
N GLY A 20 -11.27 6.76 -6.78
CA GLY A 20 -9.97 6.21 -7.17
C GLY A 20 -9.82 4.70 -6.93
N GLY A 21 -10.92 3.98 -6.70
CA GLY A 21 -10.94 2.52 -6.62
C GLY A 21 -10.81 1.81 -7.96
N MET A 22 -10.54 0.51 -7.91
CA MET A 22 -10.28 -0.33 -9.08
C MET A 22 -11.01 -1.66 -9.01
N VAL A 23 -11.49 -2.10 -10.17
CA VAL A 23 -12.00 -3.46 -10.36
C VAL A 23 -10.85 -4.34 -10.81
N VAL A 24 -10.61 -5.44 -10.11
CA VAL A 24 -9.56 -6.43 -10.42
C VAL A 24 -10.18 -7.57 -11.25
N PRO A 25 -9.95 -7.61 -12.59
CA PRO A 25 -10.46 -8.68 -13.44
C PRO A 25 -9.72 -10.00 -13.19
N PHE A 26 -10.28 -11.12 -13.65
CA PHE A 26 -9.57 -12.41 -13.63
C PHE A 26 -8.39 -12.48 -14.59
N VAL A 27 -8.47 -11.75 -15.70
CA VAL A 27 -7.41 -11.66 -16.70
C VAL A 27 -6.88 -10.24 -16.63
N MET A 28 -5.69 -10.08 -16.07
CA MET A 28 -5.06 -8.78 -15.97
C MET A 28 -4.70 -8.24 -17.36
N PRO A 29 -5.02 -6.97 -17.65
CA PRO A 29 -4.41 -6.26 -18.77
C PRO A 29 -2.88 -6.22 -18.62
N GLY A 30 -2.14 -6.12 -19.73
CA GLY A 30 -0.67 -6.16 -19.68
C GLY A 30 -0.03 -5.10 -18.76
N GLU A 31 -0.65 -3.93 -18.66
CA GLU A 31 -0.22 -2.84 -17.76
C GLU A 31 -0.37 -3.18 -16.27
N LEU A 32 -1.23 -4.15 -15.92
CA LEU A 32 -1.49 -4.61 -14.56
C LEU A 32 -0.96 -6.03 -14.29
N SER A 33 -0.32 -6.67 -15.27
CA SER A 33 0.24 -8.02 -15.12
C SER A 33 1.20 -8.20 -13.91
N PRO A 34 1.95 -7.19 -13.44
CA PRO A 34 2.73 -7.36 -12.21
C PRO A 34 1.89 -7.65 -10.96
N LEU A 35 0.59 -7.39 -10.99
CA LEU A 35 -0.33 -7.67 -9.88
C LEU A 35 -0.82 -9.12 -9.87
N ASP A 36 -0.49 -9.95 -10.86
CA ASP A 36 -0.93 -11.35 -10.90
C ASP A 36 -0.51 -12.10 -9.62
N ASP A 37 0.76 -11.97 -9.23
CA ASP A 37 1.30 -12.58 -8.01
C ASP A 37 0.69 -11.97 -6.74
N VAL A 38 0.40 -10.66 -6.75
CA VAL A 38 -0.24 -9.95 -5.64
C VAL A 38 -1.67 -10.45 -5.42
N VAL A 39 -2.43 -10.62 -6.51
CA VAL A 39 -3.80 -11.15 -6.48
C VAL A 39 -3.79 -12.61 -6.03
N GLU A 40 -2.84 -13.42 -6.51
CA GLU A 40 -2.69 -14.80 -6.04
C GLU A 40 -2.42 -14.84 -4.53
N ALA A 41 -1.52 -14.01 -4.01
CA ALA A 41 -1.22 -13.93 -2.58
C ALA A 41 -2.45 -13.51 -1.75
N LEU A 42 -3.20 -12.50 -2.21
CA LEU A 42 -4.45 -12.06 -1.56
C LEU A 42 -5.53 -13.15 -1.56
N PHE A 43 -5.65 -13.89 -2.67
CA PHE A 43 -6.59 -14.99 -2.79
C PHE A 43 -6.20 -16.15 -1.86
N MET A 44 -4.94 -16.53 -1.84
CA MET A 44 -4.41 -17.59 -0.98
C MET A 44 -4.52 -17.24 0.52
N ALA A 45 -4.40 -15.96 0.85
CA ALA A 45 -4.63 -15.44 2.19
C ALA A 45 -6.13 -15.34 2.56
N GLY A 46 -7.03 -15.56 1.60
CA GLY A 46 -8.48 -15.55 1.81
C GLY A 46 -9.11 -14.15 1.90
N TYR A 47 -8.37 -13.10 1.54
CA TYR A 47 -8.86 -11.71 1.60
C TYR A 47 -9.68 -11.30 0.39
N ILE A 48 -9.48 -12.00 -0.74
CA ILE A 48 -10.30 -11.84 -1.95
C ILE A 48 -10.79 -13.20 -2.44
N GLN A 49 -11.85 -13.19 -3.23
CA GLN A 49 -12.43 -14.38 -3.84
C GLN A 49 -12.93 -14.10 -5.26
N PRO A 50 -12.99 -15.11 -6.12
CA PRO A 50 -13.51 -14.94 -7.47
C PRO A 50 -15.04 -14.78 -7.50
N ASP A 51 -15.52 -13.72 -8.15
CA ASP A 51 -16.91 -13.62 -8.61
C ASP A 51 -17.00 -14.05 -10.08
N LYS A 52 -17.36 -15.33 -10.29
CA LYS A 52 -17.47 -15.91 -11.63
C LYS A 52 -18.56 -15.27 -12.49
N LYS A 53 -19.58 -14.65 -11.89
CA LYS A 53 -20.65 -14.01 -12.67
C LYS A 53 -20.15 -12.70 -13.25
N GLN A 54 -19.35 -11.97 -12.48
CA GLN A 54 -18.82 -10.66 -12.87
C GLN A 54 -17.41 -10.72 -13.47
N GLN A 55 -16.81 -11.91 -13.52
CA GLN A 55 -15.46 -12.15 -14.07
C GLN A 55 -14.37 -11.28 -13.42
N ARG A 56 -14.50 -11.08 -12.10
CA ARG A 56 -13.61 -10.23 -11.30
C ARG A 56 -13.41 -10.79 -9.90
N TYR A 57 -12.36 -10.35 -9.23
CA TYR A 57 -12.17 -10.60 -7.81
C TYR A 57 -13.00 -9.61 -6.98
N GLN A 58 -13.45 -10.07 -5.81
CA GLN A 58 -14.13 -9.26 -4.81
C GLN A 58 -13.53 -9.52 -3.43
N ILE A 59 -13.57 -8.50 -2.57
CA ILE A 59 -13.09 -8.60 -1.19
C ILE A 59 -14.01 -9.54 -0.39
N THR A 60 -13.42 -10.39 0.45
CA THR A 60 -14.15 -11.26 1.39
C THR A 60 -14.44 -10.52 2.70
N PRO A 61 -15.35 -11.03 3.56
CA PRO A 61 -15.50 -10.48 4.90
C PRO A 61 -14.19 -10.42 5.70
N ALA A 62 -13.29 -11.40 5.52
CA ALA A 62 -11.97 -11.40 6.15
C ALA A 62 -11.06 -10.29 5.56
N GLY A 63 -11.16 -10.02 4.25
CA GLY A 63 -10.46 -8.90 3.63
C GLY A 63 -10.89 -7.55 4.17
N PHE A 64 -12.20 -7.30 4.30
CA PHE A 64 -12.70 -6.07 4.91
C PHE A 64 -12.27 -5.92 6.38
N ALA A 65 -12.30 -7.02 7.15
CA ALA A 65 -11.82 -7.01 8.52
C ALA A 65 -10.32 -6.64 8.58
N TYR A 66 -9.51 -7.20 7.70
CA TYR A 66 -8.08 -6.89 7.62
C TYR A 66 -7.82 -5.43 7.22
N ILE A 67 -8.60 -4.86 6.29
CA ILE A 67 -8.53 -3.43 5.97
C ILE A 67 -8.83 -2.58 7.21
N GLY A 68 -9.83 -2.96 8.01
CA GLY A 68 -10.13 -2.30 9.29
C GLY A 68 -8.96 -2.34 10.26
N GLU A 69 -8.32 -3.51 10.43
CA GLU A 69 -7.13 -3.64 11.29
C GLU A 69 -5.97 -2.73 10.83
N LEU A 70 -5.78 -2.59 9.52
CA LEU A 70 -4.75 -1.70 8.95
C LEU A 70 -5.07 -0.23 9.17
N ILE A 71 -6.35 0.15 9.09
CA ILE A 71 -6.82 1.51 9.39
C ILE A 71 -6.58 1.83 10.85
N ASP A 72 -6.96 0.92 11.77
CA ASP A 72 -6.76 1.10 13.20
C ASP A 72 -5.27 1.21 13.55
N GLU A 73 -4.41 0.40 12.92
CA GLU A 73 -2.95 0.48 13.07
C GLU A 73 -2.41 1.83 12.57
N ALA A 74 -2.83 2.28 11.39
CA ALA A 74 -2.40 3.56 10.83
C ALA A 74 -2.85 4.75 11.69
N GLN A 75 -4.10 4.74 12.16
CA GLN A 75 -4.63 5.76 13.07
C GLN A 75 -3.86 5.79 14.39
N GLY A 76 -3.60 4.62 14.99
CA GLY A 76 -2.81 4.54 16.22
C GLY A 76 -1.39 5.10 16.05
N LEU A 77 -0.76 4.87 14.90
CA LEU A 77 0.52 5.48 14.57
C LEU A 77 0.41 7.01 14.45
N ILE A 78 -0.61 7.51 13.76
CA ILE A 78 -0.80 8.96 13.58
C ILE A 78 -1.07 9.63 14.93
N ASP A 79 -2.03 9.12 15.68
CA ASP A 79 -2.41 9.66 16.99
C ASP A 79 -1.24 9.67 17.99
N GLU A 80 -0.32 8.69 17.90
CA GLU A 80 0.84 8.63 18.79
C GLU A 80 1.99 9.54 18.33
N TYR A 81 2.17 9.75 17.03
CA TYR A 81 3.42 10.29 16.48
C TYR A 81 3.30 11.58 15.65
N ASP A 82 2.11 12.10 15.36
CA ASP A 82 1.91 13.24 14.43
C ASP A 82 2.50 14.56 14.92
N GLU A 83 2.66 14.73 16.22
CA GLU A 83 3.29 15.91 16.83
C GLU A 83 4.83 15.90 16.77
N PHE A 84 5.45 14.76 16.41
CA PHE A 84 6.91 14.65 16.39
C PHE A 84 7.50 14.81 14.99
N GLU A 85 8.72 15.35 14.95
CA GLU A 85 9.52 15.39 13.73
C GLU A 85 9.93 13.97 13.28
N VAL A 86 10.11 13.78 11.98
CA VAL A 86 10.36 12.46 11.36
C VAL A 86 11.52 11.69 12.03
N GLU A 87 12.63 12.35 12.35
CA GLU A 87 13.78 11.72 13.02
C GLU A 87 13.42 11.17 14.41
N GLU A 88 12.62 11.92 15.16
CA GLU A 88 12.17 11.51 16.49
C GLU A 88 11.18 10.34 16.39
N VAL A 89 10.24 10.38 15.44
CA VAL A 89 9.33 9.25 15.15
C VAL A 89 10.13 7.98 14.86
N ILE A 90 11.12 8.06 13.97
CA ILE A 90 11.97 6.91 13.61
C ILE A 90 12.70 6.36 14.85
N SER A 91 13.29 7.24 15.67
CA SER A 91 14.00 6.86 16.89
C SER A 91 13.07 6.13 17.87
N ARG A 92 11.87 6.66 18.08
CA ARG A 92 10.86 6.07 18.98
C ARG A 92 10.35 4.71 18.49
N LEU A 93 10.02 4.60 17.20
CA LEU A 93 9.61 3.33 16.58
C LEU A 93 10.69 2.26 16.72
N ARG A 94 11.97 2.62 16.47
CA ARG A 94 13.11 1.71 16.66
C ARG A 94 13.26 1.29 18.12
N ALA A 95 13.13 2.23 19.07
CA ALA A 95 13.22 1.94 20.51
C ALA A 95 12.09 0.99 20.97
N ALA A 96 10.89 1.15 20.40
CA ALA A 96 9.75 0.27 20.63
C ALA A 96 9.83 -1.07 19.87
N ARG A 97 10.86 -1.28 19.04
CA ARG A 97 11.03 -2.45 18.15
C ARG A 97 9.89 -2.63 17.14
N LEU A 98 9.30 -1.52 16.72
CA LEU A 98 8.30 -1.49 15.66
C LEU A 98 8.97 -1.43 14.29
N ASP A 99 8.27 -1.95 13.28
CA ASP A 99 8.72 -1.89 11.89
C ASP A 99 8.52 -0.47 11.35
N VAL A 100 9.62 0.27 11.24
CA VAL A 100 9.64 1.66 10.79
C VAL A 100 9.13 1.79 9.34
N LEU A 101 9.46 0.83 8.48
CA LEU A 101 9.06 0.88 7.08
C LEU A 101 7.56 0.61 6.95
N ARG A 102 7.01 -0.31 7.75
CA ARG A 102 5.57 -0.55 7.82
C ARG A 102 4.84 0.68 8.34
N ALA A 103 5.33 1.29 9.41
CA ALA A 103 4.74 2.50 9.96
C ALA A 103 4.70 3.62 8.91
N ARG A 104 5.80 3.82 8.18
CA ARG A 104 5.86 4.80 7.10
C ARG A 104 4.87 4.49 5.98
N PHE A 105 4.82 3.24 5.53
CA PHE A 105 3.88 2.81 4.50
C PHE A 105 2.44 3.05 4.92
N LEU A 106 2.05 2.59 6.12
CA LEU A 106 0.67 2.70 6.61
C LEU A 106 0.25 4.17 6.78
N TRP A 107 1.16 5.02 7.24
CA TRP A 107 0.90 6.45 7.34
C TRP A 107 0.57 7.06 5.98
N GLU A 108 1.46 6.90 5.00
CA GLU A 108 1.28 7.48 3.66
C GLU A 108 0.10 6.82 2.90
N TRP A 109 -0.14 5.53 3.13
CA TRP A 109 -1.29 4.81 2.61
C TRP A 109 -2.61 5.35 3.16
N TYR A 110 -2.65 5.63 4.47
CA TYR A 110 -3.84 6.11 5.15
C TYR A 110 -4.15 7.57 4.83
N THR A 111 -3.12 8.44 4.79
CA THR A 111 -3.30 9.86 4.43
C THR A 111 -3.57 10.10 2.94
N GLY A 112 -3.40 9.06 2.11
CA GLY A 112 -3.65 9.12 0.67
C GLY A 112 -2.46 9.58 -0.17
N GLU A 113 -1.28 9.77 0.44
CA GLU A 113 -0.03 10.07 -0.28
C GLU A 113 0.33 8.99 -1.32
N LEU A 114 -0.03 7.72 -1.04
CA LEU A 114 0.19 6.62 -1.98
C LEU A 114 -0.95 6.41 -2.98
N ASP A 115 -1.99 7.24 -2.99
CA ASP A 115 -3.12 7.04 -3.92
C ASP A 115 -2.77 7.35 -5.38
N ASP A 116 -1.79 8.23 -5.61
CA ASP A 116 -1.19 8.54 -6.91
C ASP A 116 0.32 8.31 -6.86
N LEU A 117 0.75 7.14 -7.34
CA LEU A 117 2.16 6.74 -7.32
C LEU A 117 3.05 7.55 -8.26
N ALA A 118 2.48 8.22 -9.28
CA ALA A 118 3.25 9.13 -10.11
C ALA A 118 3.52 10.44 -9.36
N LEU A 119 2.51 10.98 -8.67
CA LEU A 119 2.66 12.16 -7.83
C LEU A 119 3.60 11.90 -6.65
N PHE A 120 3.54 10.71 -6.04
CA PHE A 120 4.48 10.27 -5.01
C PHE A 120 5.93 10.34 -5.50
N GLN A 121 6.22 9.83 -6.70
CA GLN A 121 7.54 9.91 -7.32
C GLN A 121 7.97 11.36 -7.57
N GLU A 122 7.07 12.18 -8.11
CA GLU A 122 7.34 13.60 -8.41
C GLU A 122 7.68 14.38 -7.14
N ARG A 123 6.92 14.19 -6.05
CA ARG A 123 7.16 14.83 -4.74
C ARG A 123 8.51 14.44 -4.14
N ARG A 124 8.98 13.23 -4.41
CA ARG A 124 10.29 12.73 -3.97
C ARG A 124 11.43 13.00 -4.97
N GLY A 125 11.15 13.70 -6.08
CA GLY A 125 12.16 14.05 -7.08
C GLY A 125 12.72 12.85 -7.85
N ILE A 126 12.01 11.72 -7.89
CA ILE A 126 12.43 10.50 -8.58
C ILE A 126 12.27 10.71 -10.10
N GLN A 127 13.32 10.38 -10.86
CA GLN A 127 13.36 10.52 -12.32
C GLN A 127 14.07 9.33 -12.97
N PRO A 128 13.54 8.77 -14.09
CA PRO A 128 12.26 9.12 -14.71
C PRO A 128 11.06 8.67 -13.86
N VAL A 129 9.91 9.36 -14.00
CA VAL A 129 8.66 8.94 -13.35
C VAL A 129 8.08 7.74 -14.10
N GLU A 130 7.98 6.60 -13.42
CA GLU A 130 7.30 5.42 -13.93
C GLU A 130 5.78 5.63 -13.89
N ARG A 131 5.14 5.64 -15.06
CA ARG A 131 3.69 5.85 -15.22
C ARG A 131 2.93 4.53 -15.20
N LEU A 132 3.61 3.41 -15.48
CA LEU A 132 3.10 2.06 -15.28
C LEU A 132 3.17 1.73 -13.78
N TRP A 133 2.26 2.32 -13.02
CA TRP A 133 2.25 2.30 -11.57
C TRP A 133 2.29 0.88 -10.97
N ALA A 134 1.71 -0.12 -11.63
CA ALA A 134 1.71 -1.50 -11.14
C ALA A 134 3.11 -2.10 -11.15
N TYR A 135 3.92 -1.77 -12.16
CA TYR A 135 5.33 -2.15 -12.22
C TYR A 135 6.13 -1.43 -11.14
N TYR A 136 5.87 -0.15 -10.93
CA TYR A 136 6.52 0.62 -9.88
C TYR A 136 6.19 0.08 -8.48
N LEU A 137 4.92 -0.20 -8.17
CA LEU A 137 4.46 -0.66 -6.86
C LEU A 137 5.15 -1.94 -6.37
N VAL A 138 5.47 -2.86 -7.29
CA VAL A 138 6.15 -4.13 -6.96
C VAL A 138 7.67 -4.06 -7.13
N SER A 139 8.21 -2.91 -7.55
CA SER A 139 9.64 -2.73 -7.81
C SER A 139 10.43 -2.39 -6.54
N ASP A 140 11.72 -2.69 -6.54
CA ASP A 140 12.66 -2.23 -5.51
C ASP A 140 12.68 -0.70 -5.37
N ASP A 141 12.42 0.03 -6.46
CA ASP A 141 12.47 1.50 -6.45
C ASP A 141 11.35 2.09 -5.60
N PHE A 142 10.18 1.46 -5.55
CA PHE A 142 9.12 1.84 -4.60
C PHE A 142 9.58 1.68 -3.16
N TYR A 143 10.19 0.55 -2.81
CA TYR A 143 10.68 0.30 -1.46
C TYR A 143 11.82 1.25 -1.07
N ARG A 144 12.73 1.57 -2.00
CA ARG A 144 13.78 2.58 -1.78
C ARG A 144 13.18 3.97 -1.58
N ALA A 145 12.19 4.35 -2.39
CA ALA A 145 11.51 5.64 -2.27
C ALA A 145 10.81 5.77 -0.91
N LEU A 146 10.14 4.70 -0.47
CA LEU A 146 9.48 4.64 0.83
C LEU A 146 10.49 4.72 1.99
N ALA A 147 11.68 4.13 1.82
CA ALA A 147 12.74 4.11 2.83
C ALA A 147 13.64 5.36 2.82
N ALA A 148 13.52 6.26 1.83
CA ALA A 148 14.47 7.34 1.60
C ALA A 148 14.69 8.25 2.83
N ASP A 149 13.62 8.52 3.58
CA ASP A 149 13.68 9.37 4.78
C ASP A 149 14.23 8.62 6.01
N LEU A 150 14.30 7.29 5.94
CA LEU A 150 14.75 6.42 7.04
C LEU A 150 16.28 6.30 7.10
N GLU A 151 16.96 6.55 5.97
CA GLU A 151 18.42 6.48 5.85
C GLU A 151 19.12 7.72 6.44
N VAL A 152 18.41 8.86 6.50
CA VAL A 152 18.94 10.15 6.99
C VAL A 152 19.02 10.18 8.53
N ALA A 153 18.25 9.37 9.23
CA ALA A 153 18.17 9.33 10.69
C ALA A 153 19.30 8.48 11.36
N ASN A 154 20.55 8.68 10.94
CA ASN A 154 21.76 8.06 11.51
C ASN A 154 22.81 9.10 11.92
#